data_AF-A0A7J4JH51-F1
#
_entry.id   AF-A0A7J4JH51-F1
#
_cell.length_a   1.000
_cell.length_b   1.000
_cell.length_c   1.000
_cell.angle_alpha   90.00
_cell.angle_beta   90.00
_cell.angle_gamma   90.00
#
_symmetry.space_group_name_H-M   'P 1'
#
loop_
_entity.id
_entity.type
_entity.pdbx_description
1 polymer ?
#
loop_
_entity_poly.entity_id
_entity_poly.type
_entity_poly.pdbx_seq_one_letter_code
_entity_poly.pdbx_strand_id
1 'polypeptide(L)' 'MANITLAVPEETFEKMKHFSEIRWSEVARKAIQQRIGDLEMLDKITAKSKLTKRNVLTLSKKINKAVTEKFLA' A
#
# COMPACT_ATOMS: atom_id res chain seq x y z
N MET A 1 -11.49 -4.13 22.84
CA MET A 1 -11.55 -3.38 21.54
C MET A 1 -11.09 -1.97 21.81
N ALA A 2 -10.37 -1.35 20.86
CA ALA A 2 -9.97 0.05 20.94
C ALA A 2 -10.97 0.92 20.17
N ASN A 3 -11.24 2.13 20.67
CA ASN A 3 -12.11 3.11 20.01
C ASN A 3 -11.26 4.19 19.35
N ILE A 4 -11.65 4.57 18.14
CA ILE A 4 -11.02 5.65 17.37
C ILE A 4 -12.13 6.61 16.93
N THR A 5 -11.92 7.90 17.17
CA THR A 5 -12.76 8.99 16.66
C THR A 5 -11.99 9.72 15.57
N LEU A 6 -12.61 9.91 14.42
CA LEU A 6 -11.99 10.54 13.25
C LEU A 6 -12.86 11.71 12.80
N ALA A 7 -12.21 12.85 12.54
CA ALA A 7 -12.84 13.94 11.81
C ALA A 7 -12.76 13.63 10.30
N VAL A 8 -13.86 13.85 9.60
CA VAL A 8 -13.93 13.80 8.13
C VAL A 8 -14.39 15.17 7.62
N PRO A 9 -14.02 15.56 6.38
CA PRO A 9 -14.55 16.78 5.78
C PRO A 9 -16.07 16.79 5.78
N GLU A 10 -16.68 17.95 6.02
CA GLU A 10 -18.13 18.11 6.15
C GLU A 10 -18.88 17.60 4.90
N GLU A 11 -18.38 17.92 3.70
CA GLU A 11 -18.93 17.42 2.44
C GLU A 11 -18.96 15.88 2.38
N THR A 12 -17.93 15.22 2.93
CA THR A 12 -17.87 13.76 2.97
C THR A 12 -18.90 13.21 3.97
N PHE A 13 -19.04 13.85 5.13
CA PHE A 13 -20.03 13.46 6.12
C PHE A 13 -21.45 13.59 5.61
N GLU A 14 -21.78 14.64 4.86
CA GLU A 14 -23.10 14.80 4.23
C GLU A 14 -23.38 13.70 3.20
N LYS A 15 -22.39 13.32 2.37
CA LYS A 15 -22.52 12.16 1.47
C LYS A 15 -22.71 10.86 2.26
N MET A 16 -22.01 10.67 3.36
CA MET A 16 -22.16 9.49 4.21
C MET A 16 -23.55 9.41 4.84
N LYS A 17 -24.13 10.54 5.27
CA LYS A 17 -25.51 10.62 5.75
C LYS A 17 -26.52 10.27 4.67
N HIS A 18 -26.29 10.73 3.43
CA HIS A 18 -27.16 10.40 2.31
C HIS A 18 -27.25 8.88 2.09
N PHE A 19 -26.12 8.17 2.19
CA PHE A 19 -26.05 6.71 2.15
C PHE A 19 -26.06 6.09 3.57
N SER A 20 -27.10 6.40 4.33
CA SER A 20 -27.24 5.98 5.74
C SER A 20 -27.38 4.46 5.94
N GLU A 21 -27.75 3.71 4.91
CA GLU A 21 -27.82 2.25 4.91
C GLU A 21 -26.44 1.58 5.04
N ILE A 22 -25.36 2.32 4.77
CA ILE A 22 -24.00 1.83 4.85
C ILE A 22 -23.48 1.91 6.29
N ARG A 23 -22.95 0.79 6.80
CA ARG A 23 -22.22 0.75 8.07
C ARG A 23 -20.81 1.31 7.92
N TRP A 24 -20.69 2.64 7.90
CA TRP A 24 -19.43 3.35 7.67
C TRP A 24 -18.29 2.96 8.62
N SER A 25 -18.58 2.59 9.86
CA SER A 25 -17.58 2.09 10.81
C SER A 25 -16.94 0.77 10.36
N GLU A 26 -17.70 -0.11 9.70
CA GLU A 26 -17.18 -1.36 9.11
C GLU A 26 -16.30 -1.08 7.89
N VAL A 27 -16.72 -0.13 7.05
CA VAL A 27 -15.95 0.31 5.87
C VAL A 27 -14.60 0.87 6.31
N ALA A 28 -14.60 1.78 7.29
CA ALA A 28 -13.40 2.36 7.86
C ALA A 28 -12.48 1.27 8.46
N ARG A 29 -13.04 0.33 9.23
CA ARG A 29 -12.25 -0.75 9.84
C ARG A 29 -11.56 -1.61 8.79
N LYS A 30 -12.27 -2.03 7.74
CA LYS A 30 -11.70 -2.83 6.66
C LYS A 30 -10.59 -2.08 5.93
N ALA A 31 -10.81 -0.81 5.60
CA ALA A 31 -9.81 0.03 4.94
C ALA A 31 -8.53 0.18 5.78
N ILE A 32 -8.67 0.40 7.10
CA ILE A 32 -7.54 0.49 8.02
C ILE A 32 -6.78 -0.84 8.08
N GLN A 33 -7.48 -1.97 8.25
CA GLN A 33 -6.85 -3.29 8.32
C GLN A 33 -6.09 -3.64 7.04
N GLN A 34 -6.70 -3.36 5.88
CA GLN A 34 -6.06 -3.58 4.59
C GLN A 34 -4.80 -2.72 4.45
N ARG A 35 -4.89 -1.42 4.79
CA ARG A 35 -3.75 -0.51 4.69
C ARG A 35 -2.59 -0.93 5.61
N ILE A 36 -2.89 -1.42 6.82
CA ILE A 36 -1.88 -1.98 7.73
C ILE A 36 -1.22 -3.20 7.09
N GLY A 37 -2.00 -4.13 6.54
CA GLY A 37 -1.45 -5.31 5.86
C GLY A 37 -0.53 -4.96 4.70
N ASP A 38 -0.89 -3.96 3.89
CA ASP A 38 -0.05 -3.45 2.81
C ASP A 38 1.26 -2.86 3.35
N LEU A 39 1.20 -2.07 4.43
CA LEU A 39 2.39 -1.49 5.07
C LEU A 39 3.31 -2.57 5.65
N GLU A 40 2.76 -3.58 6.34
CA GLU A 40 3.55 -4.70 6.85
C GLU A 40 4.21 -5.52 5.74
N MET A 41 3.53 -5.69 4.60
CA MET A 41 4.10 -6.34 3.43
C MET A 41 5.27 -5.52 2.87
N LEU A 42 5.08 -4.21 2.73
CA LEU A 42 6.15 -3.30 2.29
C LEU A 42 7.33 -3.35 3.25
N ASP A 43 7.09 -3.30 4.57
CA ASP A 43 8.13 -3.40 5.58
C ASP A 43 8.85 -4.75 5.54
N LYS A 44 8.16 -5.86 5.28
CA LYS A 44 8.82 -7.17 5.11
C LYS A 44 9.70 -7.20 3.85
N ILE A 45 9.24 -6.56 2.77
CA ILE A 45 10.02 -6.45 1.52
C ILE A 45 11.25 -5.57 1.75
N THR A 46 11.11 -4.43 2.42
CA THR A 46 12.22 -3.50 2.71
C THR A 46 13.12 -3.96 3.87
N ALA A 47 12.65 -4.82 4.76
CA ALA A 47 13.47 -5.43 5.82
C ALA A 47 14.29 -6.60 5.27
N LYS A 48 13.69 -7.47 4.43
CA LYS A 48 14.42 -8.55 3.74
C LYS A 48 15.33 -8.01 2.64
N SER A 49 14.99 -6.84 2.11
CA SER A 49 15.77 -6.16 1.11
C SER A 49 16.29 -4.88 1.71
N LYS A 50 17.52 -4.89 2.22
CA LYS A 50 18.36 -3.68 2.20
C LYS A 50 18.50 -3.21 0.75
N LEU A 51 17.43 -2.74 0.11
CA LEU A 51 17.41 -2.06 -1.16
C LEU A 51 17.78 -0.61 -0.84
N THR A 52 19.02 -0.43 -0.39
CA THR A 52 19.69 0.86 -0.47
C THR A 52 19.62 1.29 -1.94
N LYS A 53 19.46 2.59 -2.24
CA LYS A 53 19.37 3.11 -3.63
C LYS A 53 20.41 2.52 -4.60
N ARG A 54 21.58 2.10 -4.09
CA ARG A 54 22.63 1.35 -4.82
C ARG A 54 22.19 -0.01 -5.39
N ASN A 55 21.32 -0.75 -4.70
CA ASN A 55 20.88 -2.10 -5.10
C ASN A 55 19.82 -2.07 -6.21
N VAL A 56 19.02 -1.01 -6.31
CA VAL A 56 18.10 -0.82 -7.45
C VAL A 56 18.90 -0.65 -8.75
N LEU A 57 19.98 0.13 -8.73
CA LEU A 57 20.86 0.34 -9.88
C LEU A 57 21.60 -0.92 -10.34
N THR A 58 22.04 -1.78 -9.41
CA THR A 58 22.69 -3.05 -9.78
C THR A 58 21.68 -4.07 -10.32
N LEU A 59 20.44 -4.06 -9.82
CA LEU A 59 19.37 -4.89 -10.33
C LEU A 59 18.96 -4.47 -11.76
N SER A 60 18.79 -3.18 -12.03
CA SER A 60 18.52 -2.69 -13.39
C SER A 60 19.61 -3.07 -14.39
N LYS A 61 20.89 -3.01 -13.98
CA LYS A 61 22.01 -3.46 -14.82
C LYS A 61 21.98 -4.97 -15.08
N LYS A 62 21.64 -5.79 -14.08
CA LYS A 62 21.52 -7.25 -14.24
C LYS A 62 20.35 -7.64 -15.14
N ILE A 63 19.21 -6.99 -14.99
CA ILE A 63 18.03 -7.22 -15.84
C ILE A 63 18.36 -6.87 -17.29
N ASN A 64 18.94 -5.69 -17.54
CA ASN A 64 19.33 -5.30 -18.91
C ASN A 64 20.33 -6.28 -19.52
N LYS A 65 21.35 -6.72 -18.76
CA LYS A 65 22.33 -7.70 -19.26
C LYS A 65 21.66 -9.04 -19.61
N ALA A 66 20.79 -9.56 -18.76
CA ALA A 66 20.09 -10.83 -19.00
C ALA A 66 19.11 -10.75 -20.18
N VAL A 67 18.44 -9.60 -20.36
CA VAL A 67 17.57 -9.35 -21.51
C VAL A 67 18.40 -9.26 -22.80
N THR A 68 19.53 -8.54 -22.77
CA THR A 68 20.44 -8.45 -23.92
C THR A 68 21.01 -9.82 -24.31
N GLU A 69 21.42 -10.65 -23.35
CA GLU A 69 21.92 -12.02 -23.63
C GLU A 69 20.83 -12.94 -24.20
N LYS A 70 19.56 -12.74 -23.83
CA LYS A 70 18.44 -13.57 -24.30
C LYS A 70 17.83 -13.11 -25.63
N PHE A 71 18.04 -11.85 -26.02
CA PHE A 71 17.49 -11.27 -27.26
C PHE A 71 18.55 -11.01 -28.35
N LEU A 72 19.85 -11.23 -28.08
CA LEU A 72 20.93 -11.18 -29.07
C LEU A 72 21.60 -12.55 -29.32
N ALA A 73 20.94 -13.65 -28.95
CA ALA A 73 21.34 -15.02 -29.31
C ALA A 73 20.39 -15.60 -30.36
#